data_AF-L9VP31-F1
#
_entry.id   AF-L9VP31-F1
#
_cell.length_a   1.000
_cell.length_b   1.000
_cell.length_c   1.000
_cell.angle_alpha   90.00
_cell.angle_beta   90.00
_cell.angle_gamma   90.00
#
_symmetry.space_group_name_H-M   'P 1'
#
loop_
_entity.id
_entity.type
_entity.pdbx_description
1 polymer ?
#
loop_
_entity_poly.entity_id
_entity_poly.type
_entity_poly.pdbx_seq_one_letter_code
_entity_poly.pdbx_strand_id
1 'polypeptide(L)'
;MHNEATQTIEFGVVTMGLLVVWLVWVSDGHSPMPGLGADFSPVELGTLVASSSIPAARTAVDREREQLIQERDGFHQFTTEVDSIPVSADGGAGLPPVGVRQANAVVGELDSVRAAYRECIMELEHFDQLYGEQLYDNMASELSEDVAMAVVHGDRFSLPVKRATIQRATEASLRRERLLQTVDAERDSLDRAERELRALASDLEAEPSLSEFTLTELFEHERRLSRWKVRCERSLRRRQQHIHAESTFRSNPDLLFVQPYLYAELETHFPVLDACLRLHSRLETRQQAVHRAITYR
;
A
#
# COMPACT_ATOMS: atom_id res chain seq x y z
N MET A 1 14.02 -43.22 -12.19
CA MET A 1 12.67 -42.77 -12.59
C MET A 1 11.84 -42.62 -11.33
N HIS A 2 11.87 -41.43 -10.72
CA HIS A 2 10.96 -41.05 -9.65
C HIS A 2 10.49 -39.64 -10.00
N ASN A 3 9.18 -39.53 -10.16
CA ASN A 3 8.48 -38.38 -10.72
C ASN A 3 8.27 -37.38 -9.59
N GLU A 4 8.96 -36.24 -9.63
CA GLU A 4 8.67 -35.11 -8.75
C GLU A 4 7.35 -34.47 -9.20
N ALA A 5 6.32 -34.59 -8.37
CA ALA A 5 5.08 -33.86 -8.55
C ALA A 5 5.32 -32.40 -8.15
N THR A 6 5.48 -31.54 -9.16
CA THR A 6 5.45 -30.09 -9.01
C THR A 6 4.03 -29.69 -8.62
N GLN A 7 3.81 -29.39 -7.34
CA GLN A 7 2.54 -28.89 -6.83
C GLN A 7 2.52 -27.38 -7.05
N THR A 8 1.87 -26.96 -8.13
CA THR A 8 1.62 -25.57 -8.48
C THR A 8 0.66 -24.97 -7.44
N ILE A 9 1.14 -24.04 -6.64
CA ILE A 9 0.30 -23.22 -5.75
C ILE A 9 -0.20 -22.05 -6.60
N GLU A 10 -1.42 -22.17 -7.14
CA GLU A 10 -2.13 -21.03 -7.74
C GLU A 10 -2.61 -20.13 -6.59
N PHE A 11 -1.96 -18.98 -6.45
CA PHE A 11 -2.41 -17.91 -5.57
C PHE A 11 -3.44 -17.08 -6.32
N GLY A 12 -4.61 -16.91 -5.69
CA GLY A 12 -5.72 -16.11 -6.19
C GLY A 12 -5.24 -14.73 -6.63
N VAL A 13 -5.42 -14.48 -7.93
CA VAL A 13 -5.21 -13.20 -8.59
C VAL A 13 -6.18 -12.20 -7.98
N VAL A 14 -5.67 -11.21 -7.27
CA VAL A 14 -6.40 -9.97 -6.99
C VAL A 14 -6.60 -9.28 -8.33
N THR A 15 -7.74 -9.53 -8.97
CA THR A 15 -8.17 -8.81 -10.17
C THR A 15 -8.67 -7.42 -9.79
N MET A 16 -7.73 -6.53 -9.45
CA MET A 16 -7.93 -5.09 -9.64
C MET A 16 -7.12 -4.72 -10.88
N GLY A 17 -7.80 -4.75 -12.02
CA GLY A 17 -7.21 -4.37 -13.29
C GLY A 17 -6.78 -2.92 -13.25
N LEU A 18 -5.52 -2.65 -13.59
CA LEU A 18 -5.11 -1.42 -14.24
C LEU A 18 -3.80 -1.67 -15.00
N LEU A 19 -3.92 -1.54 -16.33
CA LEU A 19 -2.84 -1.28 -17.26
C LEU A 19 -1.86 -0.24 -16.69
N VAL A 20 -0.55 -0.45 -16.85
CA VAL A 20 0.26 0.27 -17.85
C VAL A 20 1.71 -0.22 -17.75
N VAL A 21 2.21 -0.65 -18.90
CA VAL A 21 3.63 -0.92 -19.20
C VAL A 21 4.35 0.40 -19.45
N TRP A 22 5.64 0.44 -19.08
CA TRP A 22 6.74 1.33 -19.50
C TRP A 22 7.14 2.46 -18.53
N LEU A 23 8.37 2.37 -18.00
CA LEU A 23 9.48 3.20 -18.49
C LEU A 23 10.85 2.71 -17.95
N VAL A 24 11.57 1.99 -18.81
CA VAL A 24 13.03 1.86 -18.76
C VAL A 24 13.60 2.75 -19.87
N TRP A 25 14.38 3.76 -19.45
CA TRP A 25 15.42 4.48 -20.21
C TRP A 25 15.04 5.22 -21.52
N VAL A 26 16.00 6.06 -21.95
CA VAL A 26 16.06 6.91 -23.17
C VAL A 26 15.53 8.34 -22.89
N SER A 27 16.35 9.38 -22.73
CA SER A 27 17.54 9.81 -23.51
C SER A 27 17.32 9.73 -25.01
N ASP A 28 16.36 10.49 -25.53
CA ASP A 28 16.58 11.34 -26.70
C ASP A 28 15.36 12.23 -26.91
N GLY A 29 15.62 13.52 -27.09
CA GLY A 29 14.57 14.51 -27.33
C GLY A 29 13.85 14.22 -28.64
N HIS A 30 12.56 14.51 -28.66
CA HIS A 30 11.83 15.22 -29.73
C HIS A 30 10.36 15.37 -29.29
N SER A 31 9.93 16.62 -29.12
CA SER A 31 8.52 16.99 -28.92
C SER A 31 7.74 16.91 -30.25
N PRO A 32 6.40 16.83 -30.17
CA PRO A 32 5.57 17.67 -31.04
C PRO A 32 4.46 18.43 -30.29
N MET A 33 4.35 19.72 -30.62
CA MET A 33 3.33 20.74 -30.31
C MET A 33 1.97 20.46 -31.02
N PRO A 34 0.92 21.33 -31.01
CA PRO A 34 0.60 22.56 -30.24
C PRO A 34 -0.86 22.67 -29.68
N GLY A 35 -1.06 23.64 -28.77
CA GLY A 35 -2.16 24.61 -28.87
C GLY A 35 -3.47 24.35 -28.11
N LEU A 36 -3.67 25.05 -26.99
CA LEU A 36 -4.93 25.73 -26.64
C LEU A 36 -4.65 26.76 -25.54
N GLY A 37 -5.09 27.99 -25.77
CA GLY A 37 -4.89 29.12 -24.88
C GLY A 37 -5.79 29.04 -23.65
N ALA A 38 -5.16 29.17 -22.50
CA ALA A 38 -5.77 29.67 -21.28
C ALA A 38 -4.67 30.45 -20.55
N ASP A 39 -4.83 31.77 -20.45
CA ASP A 39 -3.99 32.65 -19.66
C ASP A 39 -4.15 32.31 -18.17
N PHE A 40 -3.35 31.38 -17.69
CA PHE A 40 -3.09 31.18 -16.26
C PHE A 40 -1.58 31.06 -16.08
N SER A 41 -1.03 31.82 -15.13
CA SER A 41 0.41 31.77 -14.83
C SER A 41 0.80 30.33 -14.45
N PRO A 42 1.72 29.66 -15.17
CA PRO A 42 2.13 28.28 -14.89
C PRO A 42 2.69 28.06 -13.49
N VAL A 43 3.09 29.15 -12.83
CA VAL A 43 3.72 29.17 -11.51
C VAL A 43 2.70 28.92 -10.38
N GLU A 44 1.44 29.32 -10.55
CA GLU A 44 0.41 29.22 -9.49
C GLU A 44 -0.33 27.86 -9.50
N LEU A 45 -0.47 27.22 -10.66
CA LEU A 45 -1.03 25.86 -10.76
C LEU A 45 -0.03 24.78 -10.27
N GLY A 46 1.27 25.01 -10.44
CA GLY A 46 2.31 24.06 -10.05
C GLY A 46 2.60 23.99 -8.55
N THR A 47 2.40 25.09 -7.80
CA THR A 47 2.60 25.15 -6.34
C THR A 47 1.48 24.45 -5.58
N LEU A 48 0.25 24.50 -6.07
CA LEU A 48 -0.92 23.90 -5.41
C LEU A 48 -0.98 22.36 -5.57
N VAL A 49 -0.55 21.83 -6.72
CA VAL A 49 -0.57 20.38 -7.00
C VAL A 49 0.62 19.63 -6.38
N ALA A 50 1.78 20.27 -6.24
CA ALA A 50 2.94 19.67 -5.58
C ALA A 50 2.81 19.61 -4.04
N SER A 51 2.07 20.56 -3.44
CA SER A 51 1.81 20.52 -2.00
C SER A 51 0.76 19.48 -1.61
N SER A 52 -0.04 18.98 -2.55
CA SER A 52 -1.14 18.05 -2.27
C SER A 52 -0.75 16.57 -2.44
N SER A 53 0.24 16.22 -3.28
CA SER A 53 0.52 14.82 -3.61
C SER A 53 1.14 14.02 -2.45
N ILE A 54 2.08 14.57 -1.70
CA ILE A 54 2.67 13.88 -0.53
C ILE A 54 1.67 13.76 0.63
N PRO A 55 0.90 14.80 1.00
CA PRO A 55 -0.18 14.64 1.97
C PRO A 55 -1.24 13.62 1.55
N ALA A 56 -1.65 13.61 0.28
CA ALA A 56 -2.60 12.62 -0.24
C ALA A 56 -2.03 11.20 -0.17
N ALA A 57 -0.74 11.02 -0.52
CA ALA A 57 -0.03 9.76 -0.37
C ALA A 57 -0.01 9.29 1.08
N ARG A 58 0.22 10.20 2.04
CA ARG A 58 0.19 9.88 3.47
C ARG A 58 -1.20 9.44 3.90
N THR A 59 -2.26 10.12 3.44
CA THR A 59 -3.65 9.72 3.72
C THR A 59 -3.96 8.33 3.16
N ALA A 60 -3.50 8.01 1.95
CA ALA A 60 -3.68 6.67 1.36
C ALA A 60 -2.96 5.59 2.19
N VAL A 61 -1.70 5.85 2.58
CA VAL A 61 -0.91 4.95 3.43
C VAL A 61 -1.51 4.77 4.82
N ASP A 62 -1.99 5.85 5.46
CA ASP A 62 -2.62 5.79 6.77
C ASP A 62 -3.92 4.98 6.73
N ARG A 63 -4.73 5.14 5.66
CA ARG A 63 -5.95 4.35 5.44
C ARG A 63 -5.65 2.88 5.27
N GLU A 64 -4.73 2.53 4.38
CA GLU A 64 -4.30 1.15 4.14
C GLU A 64 -3.81 0.51 5.46
N ARG A 65 -2.99 1.24 6.21
CA ARG A 65 -2.46 0.78 7.49
C ARG A 65 -3.57 0.48 8.49
N GLU A 66 -4.57 1.35 8.60
CA GLU A 66 -5.71 1.15 9.49
C GLU A 66 -6.52 -0.10 9.10
N GLN A 67 -6.83 -0.26 7.81
CA GLN A 67 -7.54 -1.41 7.27
C GLN A 67 -6.79 -2.72 7.56
N LEU A 68 -5.48 -2.76 7.29
CA LEU A 68 -4.65 -3.94 7.55
C LEU A 68 -4.54 -4.29 9.04
N ILE A 69 -4.54 -3.30 9.94
CA ILE A 69 -4.59 -3.55 11.39
C ILE A 69 -5.91 -4.22 11.77
N GLN A 70 -7.03 -3.68 11.30
CA GLN A 70 -8.35 -4.24 11.58
C GLN A 70 -8.48 -5.66 11.02
N GLU A 71 -8.02 -5.90 9.79
CA GLU A 71 -8.03 -7.23 9.18
C GLU A 71 -7.15 -8.23 9.94
N ARG A 72 -5.91 -7.84 10.31
CA ARG A 72 -5.01 -8.68 11.11
C ARG A 72 -5.66 -9.07 12.43
N ASP A 73 -6.24 -8.09 13.13
CA ASP A 73 -6.85 -8.30 14.43
C ASP A 73 -8.13 -9.14 14.29
N GLY A 74 -8.90 -8.94 13.22
CA GLY A 74 -10.04 -9.79 12.85
C GLY A 74 -9.63 -11.24 12.64
N PHE A 75 -8.55 -11.51 11.89
CA PHE A 75 -8.06 -12.90 11.72
C PHE A 75 -7.54 -13.51 13.02
N HIS A 76 -6.92 -12.73 13.91
CA HIS A 76 -6.52 -13.20 15.24
C HIS A 76 -7.73 -13.55 16.11
N GLN A 77 -8.76 -12.70 16.10
CA GLN A 77 -10.00 -12.94 16.84
C GLN A 77 -10.71 -14.19 16.29
N PHE A 78 -10.87 -14.28 14.97
CA PHE A 78 -11.46 -15.44 14.30
C PHE A 78 -10.74 -16.73 14.67
N THR A 79 -9.41 -16.72 14.70
CA THR A 79 -8.61 -17.89 15.12
C THR A 79 -8.93 -18.31 16.56
N THR A 80 -9.06 -17.34 17.46
CA THR A 80 -9.39 -17.58 18.88
C THR A 80 -10.80 -18.15 19.03
N GLU A 81 -11.76 -17.60 18.28
CA GLU A 81 -13.15 -18.07 18.30
C GLU A 81 -13.27 -19.49 17.76
N VAL A 82 -12.65 -19.78 16.60
CA VAL A 82 -12.64 -21.14 16.01
C VAL A 82 -11.97 -22.15 16.94
N ASP A 83 -10.91 -21.76 17.66
CA ASP A 83 -10.29 -22.64 18.64
C ASP A 83 -11.18 -22.96 19.84
N SER A 84 -12.11 -22.07 20.19
CA SER A 84 -13.10 -22.32 21.25
C SER A 84 -14.25 -23.24 20.83
N ILE A 85 -14.53 -23.36 19.52
CA ILE A 85 -15.63 -24.18 18.99
C ILE A 85 -15.27 -25.67 19.11
N PRO A 86 -16.12 -26.50 19.74
CA PRO A 86 -15.89 -27.94 19.84
C PRO A 86 -15.99 -28.60 18.46
N VAL A 87 -15.25 -29.69 18.26
CA VAL A 87 -15.41 -30.51 17.05
C VAL A 87 -16.62 -31.42 17.19
N SER A 88 -17.30 -31.70 16.08
CA SER A 88 -18.45 -32.61 16.07
C SER A 88 -18.02 -34.00 16.53
N ALA A 89 -18.78 -34.62 17.44
CA ALA A 89 -18.47 -35.94 17.95
C ALA A 89 -18.54 -37.01 16.84
N ASP A 90 -17.56 -37.91 16.80
CA ASP A 90 -17.64 -39.10 15.95
C ASP A 90 -18.81 -39.96 16.43
N GLY A 91 -19.81 -40.13 15.56
CA GLY A 91 -20.95 -41.01 15.78
C GLY A 91 -20.52 -42.47 15.67
N GLY A 92 -19.70 -42.94 16.60
CA GLY A 92 -19.40 -44.36 16.78
C GLY A 92 -20.63 -45.07 17.37
N ALA A 93 -21.17 -46.04 16.65
CA ALA A 93 -22.24 -46.90 17.14
C ALA A 93 -21.80 -47.64 18.42
N GLY A 94 -22.40 -47.32 19.57
CA GLY A 94 -22.17 -48.04 20.83
C GLY A 94 -22.84 -47.42 22.06
N LEU A 95 -24.10 -47.79 22.30
CA LEU A 95 -24.92 -47.72 23.54
C LEU A 95 -25.07 -46.36 24.29
N PRO A 96 -26.29 -45.97 24.73
CA PRO A 96 -26.48 -44.71 25.46
C PRO A 96 -26.26 -44.90 26.97
N PRO A 97 -25.56 -43.99 27.66
CA PRO A 97 -25.80 -43.74 29.07
C PRO A 97 -26.79 -42.60 29.25
N VAL A 98 -27.75 -42.83 30.13
CA VAL A 98 -28.72 -41.86 30.65
C VAL A 98 -27.97 -40.71 31.31
N GLY A 99 -28.21 -39.49 30.83
CA GLY A 99 -27.67 -38.26 31.42
C GLY A 99 -27.99 -37.05 30.56
N VAL A 100 -29.11 -36.38 30.84
CA VAL A 100 -29.51 -35.14 30.15
C VAL A 100 -28.47 -34.06 30.43
N ARG A 101 -27.72 -33.66 29.40
CA ARG A 101 -27.20 -32.30 29.18
C ARG A 101 -26.75 -32.14 27.72
N GLN A 102 -27.38 -31.17 27.04
CA GLN A 102 -27.06 -30.62 25.70
C GLN A 102 -27.21 -31.55 24.49
N ALA A 103 -28.45 -31.83 24.11
CA ALA A 103 -28.80 -32.35 22.77
C ALA A 103 -29.04 -31.24 21.72
N ASN A 104 -28.57 -30.00 21.97
CA ASN A 104 -28.68 -28.87 21.05
C ASN A 104 -27.33 -28.44 20.44
N ALA A 105 -26.25 -29.19 20.66
CA ALA A 105 -24.87 -28.75 20.39
C ALA A 105 -24.20 -29.36 19.15
N VAL A 106 -24.90 -30.17 18.34
CA VAL A 106 -24.30 -30.98 17.25
C VAL A 106 -24.71 -30.51 15.84
N VAL A 107 -25.54 -29.47 15.73
CA VAL A 107 -26.10 -28.98 14.45
C VAL A 107 -25.67 -27.53 14.18
N GLY A 108 -24.63 -27.03 14.86
CA GLY A 108 -24.36 -25.59 14.85
C GLY A 108 -22.88 -25.21 14.83
N GLU A 109 -21.95 -26.15 14.85
CA GLU A 109 -20.52 -25.84 14.96
C GLU A 109 -20.00 -25.18 13.67
N LEU A 110 -20.35 -25.72 12.50
CA LEU A 110 -20.03 -25.06 11.22
C LEU A 110 -20.75 -23.72 11.07
N ASP A 111 -21.99 -23.62 11.53
CA ASP A 111 -22.70 -22.33 11.56
C ASP A 111 -22.01 -21.32 12.50
N SER A 112 -21.46 -21.78 13.63
CA SER A 112 -20.68 -20.95 14.54
C SER A 112 -19.38 -20.49 13.89
N VAL A 113 -18.69 -21.35 13.13
CA VAL A 113 -17.49 -20.95 12.36
C VAL A 113 -17.86 -19.92 11.28
N ARG A 114 -18.97 -20.12 10.57
CA ARG A 114 -19.45 -19.17 9.55
C ARG A 114 -19.85 -17.83 10.18
N ALA A 115 -20.48 -17.83 11.36
CA ALA A 115 -20.83 -16.64 12.11
C ALA A 115 -19.57 -15.89 12.57
N ALA A 116 -18.63 -16.59 13.22
CA ALA A 116 -17.36 -16.03 13.65
C ALA A 116 -16.58 -15.37 12.50
N TYR A 117 -16.55 -16.01 11.31
CA TYR A 117 -15.89 -15.41 10.15
C TYR A 117 -16.59 -14.13 9.66
N ARG A 118 -17.93 -14.12 9.65
CA ARG A 118 -18.68 -12.91 9.28
C ARG A 118 -18.42 -11.78 10.26
N GLU A 119 -18.58 -12.04 11.56
CA GLU A 119 -18.40 -11.05 12.62
C GLU A 119 -16.96 -10.50 12.67
N CYS A 120 -15.95 -11.35 12.51
CA CYS A 120 -14.56 -10.92 12.62
C CYS A 120 -13.99 -10.27 11.34
N ILE A 121 -14.46 -10.68 10.16
CA ILE A 121 -13.86 -10.29 8.87
C ILE A 121 -14.84 -9.52 7.98
N MET A 122 -16.05 -10.04 7.79
CA MET A 122 -17.01 -9.46 6.84
C MET A 122 -17.78 -8.26 7.40
N GLU A 123 -17.84 -8.11 8.72
CA GLU A 123 -18.45 -6.95 9.40
C GLU A 123 -17.44 -5.80 9.63
N LEU A 124 -16.20 -5.92 9.16
CA LEU A 124 -15.25 -4.80 9.15
C LEU A 124 -15.82 -3.65 8.28
N GLU A 125 -15.65 -2.41 8.74
CA GLU A 125 -16.27 -1.23 8.12
C GLU A 125 -15.98 -1.12 6.60
N HIS A 126 -14.77 -1.50 6.19
CA HIS A 126 -14.34 -1.43 4.80
C HIS A 126 -14.70 -2.64 3.94
N PHE A 127 -15.25 -3.72 4.52
CA PHE A 127 -15.40 -4.99 3.81
C PHE A 127 -16.34 -4.89 2.61
N ASP A 128 -17.55 -4.40 2.81
CA ASP A 128 -18.56 -4.30 1.75
C ASP A 128 -18.15 -3.35 0.62
N GLN A 129 -17.40 -2.29 0.95
CA GLN A 129 -16.96 -1.30 -0.02
C GLN A 129 -15.81 -1.82 -0.90
N LEU A 130 -14.85 -2.54 -0.31
CA LEU A 130 -13.64 -2.96 -1.01
C LEU A 130 -13.76 -4.34 -1.66
N TYR A 131 -14.47 -5.25 -0.99
CA TYR A 131 -14.57 -6.64 -1.43
C TYR A 131 -16.02 -6.96 -1.83
N GLY A 132 -16.98 -6.79 -0.90
CA GLY A 132 -18.40 -7.10 -1.15
C GLY A 132 -18.64 -8.57 -1.58
N GLU A 133 -17.68 -9.45 -1.28
CA GLU A 133 -17.67 -10.84 -1.71
C GLU A 133 -18.63 -11.69 -0.86
N GLN A 134 -19.15 -12.77 -1.45
CA GLN A 134 -19.92 -13.75 -0.68
C GLN A 134 -18.99 -14.56 0.24
N LEU A 135 -19.55 -15.12 1.32
CA LEU A 135 -18.78 -15.87 2.33
C LEU A 135 -17.85 -16.92 1.71
N TYR A 136 -18.36 -17.69 0.73
CA TYR A 136 -17.57 -18.73 0.08
C TYR A 136 -16.37 -18.15 -0.68
N ASP A 137 -16.61 -17.12 -1.50
CA ASP A 137 -15.58 -16.52 -2.37
C ASP A 137 -14.46 -15.91 -1.53
N ASN A 138 -14.81 -15.11 -0.51
CA ASN A 138 -13.84 -14.48 0.39
C ASN A 138 -13.05 -15.54 1.18
N MET A 139 -13.74 -16.53 1.74
CA MET A 139 -13.07 -17.59 2.50
C MET A 139 -12.16 -18.45 1.61
N ALA A 140 -12.54 -18.68 0.35
CA ALA A 140 -11.72 -19.40 -0.61
C ALA A 140 -10.46 -18.62 -0.98
N SER A 141 -10.60 -17.30 -1.17
CA SER A 141 -9.49 -16.37 -1.44
C SER A 141 -8.52 -16.29 -0.25
N GLU A 142 -9.04 -16.09 0.96
CA GLU A 142 -8.20 -15.82 2.13
C GLU A 142 -7.68 -17.08 2.82
N LEU A 143 -8.49 -18.13 2.92
CA LEU A 143 -8.13 -19.35 3.67
C LEU A 143 -7.76 -20.53 2.78
N SER A 144 -8.30 -20.61 1.56
CA SER A 144 -8.18 -21.67 0.53
C SER A 144 -9.54 -22.26 0.17
N GLU A 145 -9.65 -22.70 -1.08
CA GLU A 145 -10.84 -23.35 -1.63
C GLU A 145 -11.26 -24.59 -0.81
N ASP A 146 -10.31 -25.42 -0.36
CA ASP A 146 -10.59 -26.60 0.46
C ASP A 146 -11.23 -26.24 1.80
N VAL A 147 -10.72 -25.20 2.47
CA VAL A 147 -11.28 -24.73 3.76
C VAL A 147 -12.67 -24.13 3.53
N ALA A 148 -12.83 -23.30 2.51
CA ALA A 148 -14.12 -22.71 2.18
C ALA A 148 -15.17 -23.78 1.85
N MET A 149 -14.81 -24.79 1.05
CA MET A 149 -15.69 -25.90 0.72
C MET A 149 -16.11 -26.68 1.97
N ALA A 150 -15.16 -27.04 2.82
CA ALA A 150 -15.43 -27.78 4.05
C ALA A 150 -16.27 -26.98 5.06
N VAL A 151 -16.05 -25.68 5.18
CA VAL A 151 -16.76 -24.83 6.14
C VAL A 151 -18.13 -24.42 5.63
N VAL A 152 -18.26 -23.97 4.38
CA VAL A 152 -19.51 -23.42 3.83
C VAL A 152 -20.47 -24.51 3.37
N HIS A 153 -19.96 -25.59 2.78
CA HIS A 153 -20.78 -26.66 2.19
C HIS A 153 -20.67 -27.99 2.91
N GLY A 154 -19.77 -28.12 3.90
CA GLY A 154 -19.63 -29.34 4.68
C GLY A 154 -20.75 -29.56 5.70
N ASP A 155 -20.85 -30.82 6.15
CA ASP A 155 -21.86 -31.27 7.11
C ASP A 155 -21.33 -31.39 8.55
N ARG A 156 -20.00 -31.41 8.75
CA ARG A 156 -19.37 -31.64 10.07
C ARG A 156 -18.11 -30.83 10.28
N PHE A 157 -18.00 -30.22 11.47
CA PHE A 157 -16.79 -29.53 11.90
C PHE A 157 -15.82 -30.52 12.57
N SER A 158 -15.02 -31.19 11.75
CA SER A 158 -14.04 -32.19 12.20
C SER A 158 -12.73 -31.54 12.68
N LEU A 159 -11.93 -32.29 13.46
CA LEU A 159 -10.62 -31.82 13.93
C LEU A 159 -9.65 -31.43 12.78
N PRO A 160 -9.58 -32.16 11.64
CA PRO A 160 -8.81 -31.72 10.49
C PRO A 160 -9.27 -30.36 9.93
N VAL A 161 -10.59 -30.16 9.77
CA VAL A 161 -11.15 -28.88 9.28
C VAL A 161 -10.79 -27.75 10.24
N LYS A 162 -11.00 -27.94 11.55
CA LYS A 162 -10.62 -26.96 12.58
C LYS A 162 -9.15 -26.54 12.48
N ARG A 163 -8.24 -27.52 12.40
CA ARG A 163 -6.79 -27.25 12.30
C ARG A 163 -6.45 -26.50 11.03
N ALA A 164 -7.03 -26.89 9.89
CA ALA A 164 -6.82 -26.22 8.62
C ALA A 164 -7.32 -24.77 8.67
N THR A 165 -8.52 -24.52 9.20
CA THR A 165 -9.09 -23.17 9.36
C THR A 165 -8.18 -22.29 10.23
N ILE A 166 -7.77 -22.76 11.41
CA ILE A 166 -6.88 -22.03 12.32
C ILE A 166 -5.53 -21.74 11.66
N GLN A 167 -4.92 -22.73 11.01
CA GLN A 167 -3.65 -22.55 10.33
C GLN A 167 -3.74 -21.48 9.24
N ARG A 168 -4.76 -21.55 8.39
CA ARG A 168 -4.94 -20.62 7.27
C ARG A 168 -5.29 -19.21 7.72
N ALA A 169 -6.10 -19.07 8.75
CA ALA A 169 -6.40 -17.77 9.36
C ALA A 169 -5.15 -17.14 10.01
N THR A 170 -4.33 -17.96 10.67
CA THR A 170 -3.03 -17.52 11.21
C THR A 170 -2.10 -17.07 10.08
N GLU A 171 -2.02 -17.82 8.98
CA GLU A 171 -1.25 -17.43 7.79
C GLU A 171 -1.77 -16.11 7.20
N ALA A 172 -3.08 -15.91 7.12
CA ALA A 172 -3.69 -14.65 6.65
C ALA A 172 -3.32 -13.46 7.53
N SER A 173 -3.38 -13.60 8.86
CA SER A 173 -2.91 -12.57 9.80
C SER A 173 -1.43 -12.23 9.60
N LEU A 174 -0.57 -13.25 9.48
CA LEU A 174 0.86 -13.04 9.23
C LEU A 174 1.14 -12.36 7.88
N ARG A 175 0.33 -12.61 6.84
CA ARG A 175 0.42 -11.86 5.57
C ARG A 175 0.14 -10.38 5.78
N ARG A 176 -0.93 -10.04 6.52
CA ARG A 176 -1.26 -8.65 6.88
C ARG A 176 -0.14 -8.00 7.70
N GLU A 177 0.44 -8.71 8.67
CA GLU A 177 1.55 -8.19 9.48
C GLU A 177 2.80 -7.85 8.64
N ARG A 178 3.16 -8.70 7.67
CA ARG A 178 4.29 -8.41 6.76
C ARG A 178 3.99 -7.22 5.85
N LEU A 179 2.75 -7.11 5.36
CA LEU A 179 2.35 -5.95 4.55
C LEU A 179 2.36 -4.67 5.39
N LEU A 180 1.87 -4.71 6.63
CA LEU A 180 1.94 -3.60 7.59
C LEU A 180 3.37 -3.10 7.80
N GLN A 181 4.35 -3.98 7.93
CA GLN A 181 5.76 -3.57 8.03
C GLN A 181 6.24 -2.79 6.81
N THR A 182 5.76 -3.17 5.62
CA THR A 182 6.06 -2.46 4.36
C THR A 182 5.36 -1.10 4.32
N VAL A 183 4.08 -1.05 4.72
CA VAL A 183 3.28 0.19 4.78
C VAL A 183 3.85 1.16 5.81
N ASP A 184 4.29 0.68 6.98
CA ASP A 184 4.96 1.48 8.01
C ASP A 184 6.30 2.05 7.52
N ALA A 185 7.09 1.24 6.81
CA ALA A 185 8.36 1.69 6.23
C ALA A 185 8.15 2.78 5.17
N GLU A 186 7.13 2.61 4.32
CA GLU A 186 6.72 3.60 3.32
C GLU A 186 6.22 4.89 3.98
N ARG A 187 5.41 4.78 5.04
CA ARG A 187 4.92 5.92 5.84
C ARG A 187 6.06 6.75 6.40
N ASP A 188 7.04 6.10 7.04
CA ASP A 188 8.24 6.75 7.55
C ASP A 188 9.06 7.41 6.42
N SER A 189 9.07 6.80 5.24
CA SER A 189 9.71 7.33 4.04
C SER A 189 9.05 8.62 3.57
N LEU A 190 7.72 8.65 3.49
CA LEU A 190 6.93 9.83 3.15
C LEU A 190 7.18 10.96 4.15
N ASP A 191 7.15 10.65 5.45
CA ASP A 191 7.38 11.62 6.53
C ASP A 191 8.76 12.28 6.43
N ARG A 192 9.80 11.48 6.17
CA ARG A 192 11.15 12.00 5.94
C ARG A 192 11.20 12.89 4.70
N ALA A 193 10.62 12.45 3.59
CA ALA A 193 10.60 13.19 2.35
C ALA A 193 9.84 14.52 2.47
N GLU A 194 8.68 14.50 3.12
CA GLU A 194 7.85 15.69 3.32
C GLU A 194 8.59 16.74 4.13
N ARG A 195 9.24 16.36 5.24
CA ARG A 195 10.05 17.28 6.06
C ARG A 195 11.19 17.90 5.26
N GLU A 196 11.92 17.10 4.49
CA GLU A 196 13.05 17.58 3.68
C GLU A 196 12.60 18.53 2.57
N LEU A 197 11.57 18.16 1.83
CA LEU A 197 11.08 18.94 0.70
C LEU A 197 10.37 20.22 1.16
N ARG A 198 9.58 20.15 2.24
CA ARG A 198 8.94 21.33 2.84
C ARG A 198 9.97 22.34 3.32
N ALA A 199 11.05 21.89 3.96
CA ALA A 199 12.13 22.78 4.39
C ALA A 199 12.78 23.49 3.19
N LEU A 200 13.13 22.75 2.14
CA LEU A 200 13.72 23.34 0.92
C LEU A 200 12.76 24.27 0.18
N ALA A 201 11.48 23.91 0.10
CA ALA A 201 10.46 24.75 -0.53
C ALA A 201 10.25 26.05 0.27
N SER A 202 10.15 25.97 1.60
CA SER A 202 10.03 27.14 2.46
C SER A 202 11.25 28.05 2.36
N ASP A 203 12.46 27.47 2.33
CA ASP A 203 13.71 28.21 2.14
C ASP A 203 13.67 28.98 0.81
N LEU A 204 13.19 28.34 -0.27
CA LEU A 204 13.09 28.95 -1.60
C LEU A 204 12.03 30.06 -1.70
N GLU A 205 10.87 29.89 -1.06
CA GLU A 205 9.79 30.89 -1.06
C GLU A 205 10.11 32.12 -0.20
N ALA A 206 10.93 31.96 0.83
CA ALA A 206 11.33 33.05 1.71
C ALA A 206 12.40 33.98 1.08
N GLU A 207 12.93 33.64 -0.10
CA GLU A 207 13.97 34.44 -0.75
C GLU A 207 13.43 35.77 -1.30
N PRO A 208 14.12 36.90 -1.06
CA PRO A 208 13.68 38.21 -1.51
C PRO A 208 13.75 38.38 -3.04
N SER A 209 13.22 39.50 -3.55
CA SER A 209 13.30 39.80 -4.98
C SER A 209 14.76 39.95 -5.43
N LEU A 210 15.08 39.48 -6.64
CA LEU A 210 16.45 39.60 -7.19
C LEU A 210 16.92 41.06 -7.31
N SER A 211 15.98 42.01 -7.43
CA SER A 211 16.27 43.44 -7.48
C SER A 211 16.91 43.98 -6.19
N GLU A 212 16.65 43.34 -5.05
CA GLU A 212 17.12 43.79 -3.73
C GLU A 212 18.57 43.40 -3.43
N PHE A 213 19.10 42.39 -4.12
CA PHE A 213 20.47 41.93 -3.93
C PHE A 213 21.47 42.91 -4.55
N THR A 214 22.68 42.98 -4.00
CA THR A 214 23.90 43.49 -4.64
C THR A 214 24.55 42.41 -5.50
N LEU A 215 25.58 42.76 -6.29
CA LEU A 215 26.29 41.77 -7.11
C LEU A 215 26.94 40.67 -6.27
N THR A 216 27.55 41.01 -5.13
CA THR A 216 28.15 40.03 -4.22
C THR A 216 27.11 39.09 -3.64
N GLU A 217 25.97 39.62 -3.18
CA GLU A 217 24.91 38.79 -2.61
C GLU A 217 24.24 37.90 -3.68
N LEU A 218 24.23 38.30 -4.96
CA LEU A 218 23.80 37.43 -6.05
C LEU A 218 24.69 36.19 -6.20
N PHE A 219 26.02 36.34 -6.09
CA PHE A 219 26.94 35.18 -6.10
C PHE A 219 26.76 34.30 -4.86
N GLU A 220 26.52 34.87 -3.69
CA GLU A 220 26.21 34.09 -2.49
C GLU A 220 24.90 33.32 -2.62
N HIS A 221 23.89 33.94 -3.22
CA HIS A 221 22.60 33.36 -3.51
C HIS A 221 22.72 32.24 -4.55
N GLU A 222 23.51 32.41 -5.62
CA GLU A 222 23.81 31.36 -6.60
C GLU A 222 24.45 30.12 -5.95
N ARG A 223 25.42 30.32 -5.05
CA ARG A 223 26.02 29.24 -4.26
C ARG A 223 25.00 28.56 -3.35
N ARG A 224 24.04 29.31 -2.79
CA ARG A 224 22.96 28.77 -1.95
C ARG A 224 22.00 27.89 -2.74
N LEU A 225 21.54 28.35 -3.90
CA LEU A 225 20.71 27.56 -4.81
C LEU A 225 21.40 26.27 -5.23
N SER A 226 22.70 26.33 -5.52
CA SER A 226 23.49 25.15 -5.86
C SER A 226 23.50 24.12 -4.73
N ARG A 227 23.63 24.55 -3.46
CA ARG A 227 23.52 23.66 -2.29
C ARG A 227 22.11 23.06 -2.16
N TRP A 228 21.06 23.85 -2.39
CA TRP A 228 19.69 23.35 -2.35
C TRP A 228 19.39 22.34 -3.47
N LYS A 229 19.91 22.56 -4.67
CA LYS A 229 19.81 21.62 -5.80
C LYS A 229 20.45 20.27 -5.44
N VAL A 230 21.65 20.28 -4.87
CA VAL A 230 22.32 19.06 -4.37
C VAL A 230 21.51 18.36 -3.28
N ARG A 231 20.87 19.11 -2.37
CA ARG A 231 19.98 18.52 -1.34
C ARG A 231 18.76 17.86 -1.98
N CYS A 232 18.11 18.52 -2.94
CA CYS A 232 16.96 17.99 -3.68
C CYS A 232 17.32 16.71 -4.46
N GLU A 233 18.46 16.70 -5.16
CA GLU A 233 18.96 15.51 -5.86
C GLU A 233 19.27 14.35 -4.91
N ARG A 234 19.79 14.64 -3.72
CA ARG A 234 20.02 13.62 -2.69
C ARG A 234 18.71 13.01 -2.20
N SER A 235 17.67 13.81 -1.99
CA SER A 235 16.35 13.31 -1.61
C SER A 235 15.73 12.44 -2.72
N LEU A 236 15.86 12.85 -3.99
CA LEU A 236 15.44 12.05 -5.15
C LEU A 236 16.15 10.69 -5.19
N ARG A 237 17.49 10.67 -5.11
CA ARG A 237 18.28 9.43 -5.14
C ARG A 237 17.95 8.51 -3.97
N ARG A 238 17.80 9.08 -2.77
CA ARG A 238 17.43 8.31 -1.57
C ARG A 238 16.06 7.65 -1.73
N ARG A 239 15.10 8.38 -2.31
CA ARG A 239 13.77 7.85 -2.57
C ARG A 239 13.82 6.71 -3.59
N GLN A 240 14.57 6.86 -4.68
CA GLN A 240 14.76 5.78 -5.66
C GLN A 240 15.40 4.54 -5.03
N GLN A 241 16.45 4.73 -4.22
CA GLN A 241 17.11 3.63 -3.51
C GLN A 241 16.15 2.88 -2.58
N HIS A 242 15.32 3.61 -1.84
CA HIS A 242 14.32 3.02 -0.96
C HIS A 242 13.28 2.19 -1.74
N ILE A 243 12.71 2.74 -2.81
CA ILE A 243 11.76 2.02 -3.70
C ILE A 243 12.38 0.72 -4.22
N HIS A 244 13.64 0.75 -4.65
CA HIS A 244 14.33 -0.43 -5.14
C HIS A 244 14.71 -1.43 -4.04
N ALA A 245 15.10 -0.96 -2.85
CA ALA A 245 15.40 -1.84 -1.73
C ALA A 245 14.16 -2.65 -1.30
N GLU A 246 12.99 -2.00 -1.25
CA GLU A 246 11.72 -2.66 -0.90
C GLU A 246 11.20 -3.58 -2.01
N SER A 247 11.51 -3.29 -3.29
CA SER A 247 11.12 -4.15 -4.42
C SER A 247 11.69 -5.57 -4.35
N THR A 248 12.75 -5.79 -3.56
CA THR A 248 13.40 -7.11 -3.42
C THR A 248 12.64 -8.04 -2.46
N PHE A 249 11.63 -7.56 -1.73
CA PHE A 249 10.99 -8.28 -0.62
C PHE A 249 9.80 -9.19 -1.01
N ARG A 250 9.61 -9.55 -2.29
CA ARG A 250 8.27 -9.94 -2.74
C ARG A 250 7.89 -11.40 -2.54
N SER A 251 6.78 -11.56 -1.80
CA SER A 251 5.94 -12.77 -1.78
C SER A 251 4.87 -12.79 -2.90
N ASN A 252 4.68 -11.69 -3.65
CA ASN A 252 3.77 -11.62 -4.80
C ASN A 252 4.57 -11.26 -6.07
N PRO A 253 4.69 -12.16 -7.06
CA PRO A 253 5.48 -11.94 -8.28
C PRO A 253 4.88 -10.92 -9.25
N ASP A 254 3.58 -10.58 -9.14
CA ASP A 254 2.89 -9.73 -10.12
C ASP A 254 2.99 -8.23 -9.83
N LEU A 255 3.28 -7.86 -8.58
CA LEU A 255 3.56 -6.48 -8.22
C LEU A 255 5.07 -6.31 -8.17
N LEU A 256 5.69 -5.36 -8.89
CA LEU A 256 7.14 -5.08 -8.78
C LEU A 256 7.46 -3.99 -7.74
N PHE A 257 6.51 -3.10 -7.49
CA PHE A 257 6.58 -2.00 -6.53
C PHE A 257 5.32 -1.97 -5.67
N VAL A 258 5.43 -1.52 -4.41
CA VAL A 258 4.26 -1.42 -3.49
C VAL A 258 3.49 -0.12 -3.76
N GLN A 259 4.18 0.85 -4.37
CA GLN A 259 3.67 2.19 -4.62
C GLN A 259 2.49 2.21 -5.61
N PRO A 260 2.47 1.45 -6.73
CA PRO A 260 1.28 1.37 -7.59
C PRO A 260 0.04 0.80 -6.87
N TYR A 261 0.24 -0.08 -5.89
CA TYR A 261 -0.84 -0.59 -5.04
C TYR A 261 -1.34 0.51 -4.09
N LEU A 262 -0.45 1.14 -3.33
CA LEU A 262 -0.80 2.15 -2.32
C LEU A 262 -1.38 3.44 -2.91
N TYR A 263 -1.00 3.78 -4.13
CA TYR A 263 -1.32 5.07 -4.75
C TYR A 263 -2.19 4.93 -5.99
N ALA A 264 -2.91 3.82 -6.13
CA ALA A 264 -3.78 3.56 -7.28
C ALA A 264 -4.84 4.66 -7.51
N GLU A 265 -5.29 5.32 -6.43
CA GLU A 265 -6.27 6.42 -6.48
C GLU A 265 -5.64 7.80 -6.76
N LEU A 266 -4.31 7.90 -6.79
CA LEU A 266 -3.59 9.17 -6.98
C LEU A 266 -3.20 9.38 -8.43
N GLU A 267 -2.99 10.65 -8.81
CA GLU A 267 -2.50 11.02 -10.15
C GLU A 267 -1.10 10.47 -10.47
N THR A 268 -0.32 10.13 -9.44
CA THR A 268 1.03 9.59 -9.58
C THR A 268 1.28 8.46 -8.59
N HIS A 269 1.83 7.36 -9.11
CA HIS A 269 2.31 6.25 -8.30
C HIS A 269 3.64 6.56 -7.59
N PHE A 270 4.28 7.71 -7.85
CA PHE A 270 5.56 8.07 -7.24
C PHE A 270 5.57 9.52 -6.74
N PRO A 271 4.70 9.86 -5.75
CA PRO A 271 4.44 11.24 -5.31
C PRO A 271 5.68 11.99 -4.85
N VAL A 272 6.59 11.33 -4.13
CA VAL A 272 7.85 11.94 -3.68
C VAL A 272 8.81 12.23 -4.84
N LEU A 273 8.87 11.36 -5.85
CA LEU A 273 9.74 11.58 -7.02
C LEU A 273 9.21 12.77 -7.85
N ASP A 274 7.90 12.82 -8.08
CA ASP A 274 7.24 13.95 -8.75
C ASP A 274 7.50 15.27 -8.00
N ALA A 275 7.31 15.28 -6.68
CA ALA A 275 7.58 16.46 -5.84
C ALA A 275 9.05 16.91 -5.90
N CYS A 276 10.01 15.97 -5.87
CA CYS A 276 11.43 16.28 -6.04
C CYS A 276 11.72 16.90 -7.41
N LEU A 277 11.17 16.36 -8.49
CA LEU A 277 11.38 16.86 -9.85
C LEU A 277 10.83 18.28 -10.01
N ARG A 278 9.62 18.55 -9.49
CA ARG A 278 9.03 19.91 -9.51
C ARG A 278 9.88 20.90 -8.74
N LEU A 279 10.31 20.55 -7.52
CA LEU A 279 11.19 21.42 -6.74
C LEU A 279 12.52 21.68 -7.45
N HIS A 280 13.09 20.65 -8.10
CA HIS A 280 14.29 20.79 -8.90
C HIS A 280 14.10 21.79 -10.05
N SER A 281 13.02 21.68 -10.84
CA SER A 281 12.71 22.62 -11.92
C SER A 281 12.53 24.06 -11.43
N ARG A 282 11.95 24.25 -10.24
CA ARG A 282 11.82 25.57 -9.61
C ARG A 282 13.19 26.15 -9.22
N LEU A 283 14.06 25.33 -8.64
CA LEU A 283 15.43 25.73 -8.31
C LEU A 283 16.23 26.09 -9.57
N GLU A 284 16.08 25.35 -10.66
CA GLU A 284 16.72 25.67 -11.95
C GLU A 284 16.23 26.99 -12.52
N THR A 285 14.92 27.22 -12.51
CA THR A 285 14.32 28.49 -12.97
C THR A 285 14.87 29.67 -12.17
N ARG A 286 14.95 29.53 -10.85
CA ARG A 286 15.52 30.55 -9.97
C ARG A 286 17.02 30.75 -10.23
N GLN A 287 17.78 29.69 -10.44
CA GLN A 287 19.21 29.76 -10.77
C GLN A 287 19.44 30.51 -12.09
N GLN A 288 18.66 30.21 -13.13
CA GLN A 288 18.73 30.92 -14.40
C GLN A 288 18.43 32.42 -14.25
N ALA A 289 17.45 32.78 -13.41
CA ALA A 289 17.15 34.18 -13.12
C ALA A 289 18.30 34.90 -12.42
N VAL A 290 18.99 34.24 -11.49
CA VAL A 290 20.19 34.77 -10.81
C VAL A 290 21.35 34.94 -11.77
N HIS A 291 21.63 33.94 -12.61
CA HIS A 291 22.68 34.03 -13.63
C HIS A 291 22.45 35.18 -14.60
N ARG A 292 21.20 35.39 -15.03
CA ARG A 292 20.83 36.57 -15.83
C ARG A 292 21.07 37.87 -15.05
N ALA A 293 20.66 37.96 -13.79
CA ALA A 293 20.87 39.15 -12.97
C ALA A 293 22.37 39.47 -12.75
N ILE A 294 23.22 38.45 -12.63
CA ILE A 294 24.69 38.61 -12.56
C ILE A 294 25.25 39.12 -13.89
N THR A 295 24.76 38.59 -15.01
CA THR A 295 25.29 38.93 -16.35
C THR A 295 24.94 40.34 -16.79
N TYR A 296 23.78 40.86 -16.37
CA TYR A 296 23.25 42.16 -16.78
C TYR A 296 23.48 43.29 -15.76
N ARG A 297 24.27 43.05 -14.70
CA ARG A 297 24.70 44.07 -13.73
C ARG A 297 26.19 44.35 -13.84
#